data_AF-A0A7V5T7S7-F1
#
_entry.id   AF-A0A7V5T7S7-F1
#
_cell.length_a   1.000
_cell.length_b   1.000
_cell.length_c   1.000
_cell.angle_alpha   90.00
_cell.angle_beta   90.00
_cell.angle_gamma   90.00
#
_symmetry.space_group_name_H-M   'P 1'
#
loop_
_entity.id
_entity.type
_entity.pdbx_description
1 polymer ?
#
loop_
_entity_poly.entity_id
_entity_poly.type
_entity_poly.pdbx_seq_one_letter_code
_entity_poly.pdbx_strand_id
1 'polypeptide(L)'
;MDGFTLSHLVEELQETILDARVERVQLGDPWTLLLKLYRPSRRPANLWLLLSVEPRWPRVHLVERPLREAVEPTPFLLLARRHLCGARVCEILQVRRDRIIRFLLRRSTSVSEVGDEVEEDAPWHEVGLVAELFGRAPNLFLLDASGRVRERLLARGDERFPPGALYLPPVAPEKRDPLTLSREEFQRLLAPGASLSESIVKAVEGFGLLYAAEVEARWHNRSRSDELSLDLAYEAFQSVVKDLLRRPA
;
A
#
# COMPACT_ATOMS: atom_id res chain seq x y z
N MET A 1 7.96 -2.76 6.46
CA MET A 1 7.67 -2.24 5.11
C MET A 1 7.70 -0.72 5.15
N ASP A 2 8.43 -0.10 4.22
CA ASP A 2 8.48 1.35 3.99
C ASP A 2 7.87 1.70 2.62
N GLY A 3 7.94 2.98 2.23
CA GLY A 3 7.29 3.47 1.02
C GLY A 3 7.91 2.92 -0.26
N PHE A 4 9.23 2.81 -0.34
CA PHE A 4 9.91 2.22 -1.50
C PHE A 4 9.62 0.73 -1.63
N THR A 5 9.63 -0.01 -0.53
CA THR A 5 9.22 -1.42 -0.52
C THR A 5 7.80 -1.58 -1.06
N LEU A 6 6.88 -0.69 -0.66
CA LEU A 6 5.51 -0.72 -1.16
C LEU A 6 5.42 -0.36 -2.65
N SER A 7 6.25 0.55 -3.17
CA SER A 7 6.27 0.89 -4.59
C SER A 7 6.56 -0.33 -5.45
N HIS A 8 7.61 -1.09 -5.13
CA HIS A 8 7.95 -2.33 -5.83
C HIS A 8 6.84 -3.37 -5.72
N LEU A 9 6.23 -3.49 -4.55
CA LEU A 9 5.12 -4.40 -4.35
C LEU A 9 3.88 -3.99 -5.18
N VAL A 10 3.59 -2.70 -5.30
CA VAL A 10 2.50 -2.21 -6.16
C VAL A 10 2.77 -2.56 -7.62
N GLU A 11 4.00 -2.40 -8.11
CA GLU A 11 4.39 -2.81 -9.46
C GLU A 11 4.17 -4.33 -9.65
N GLU A 12 4.64 -5.16 -8.72
CA GLU A 12 4.42 -6.63 -8.77
C GLU A 12 2.92 -6.98 -8.79
N LEU A 13 2.12 -6.29 -7.97
CA LEU A 13 0.67 -6.46 -7.94
C LEU A 13 0.03 -6.05 -9.28
N GLN A 14 0.42 -4.92 -9.86
CA GLN A 14 -0.08 -4.49 -11.17
C GLN A 14 0.24 -5.52 -12.25
N GLU A 15 1.48 -6.00 -12.30
CA GLU A 15 1.89 -7.03 -13.27
C GLU A 15 1.13 -8.34 -13.08
N THR A 16 0.76 -8.68 -11.84
CA THR A 16 0.21 -10.00 -11.52
C THR A 16 -1.31 -10.05 -11.50
N ILE A 17 -1.98 -9.06 -10.91
CA ILE A 17 -3.41 -9.11 -10.58
C ILE A 17 -4.26 -7.99 -11.20
N LEU A 18 -3.69 -7.09 -11.99
CA LEU A 18 -4.51 -6.19 -12.82
C LEU A 18 -5.41 -7.02 -13.75
N ASP A 19 -6.65 -6.58 -13.94
CA ASP A 19 -7.74 -7.28 -14.65
C ASP A 19 -8.22 -8.60 -14.03
N ALA A 20 -7.65 -9.02 -12.89
CA ALA A 20 -8.11 -10.21 -12.20
C ALA A 20 -9.53 -10.02 -11.67
N ARG A 21 -10.35 -11.07 -11.80
CA ARG A 21 -11.71 -11.12 -11.25
C ARG A 21 -11.67 -11.61 -9.80
N VAL A 22 -12.35 -10.92 -8.90
CA VAL A 22 -12.55 -11.37 -7.52
C VAL A 22 -13.59 -12.50 -7.50
N GLU A 23 -13.16 -13.71 -7.20
CA GLU A 23 -14.05 -14.88 -7.11
C GLU A 23 -14.61 -15.09 -5.71
N ARG A 24 -13.88 -14.67 -4.68
CA ARG A 24 -14.25 -14.87 -3.29
C ARG A 24 -13.69 -13.78 -2.40
N VAL A 25 -14.48 -13.37 -1.43
CA VAL A 25 -14.11 -12.42 -0.37
C VAL A 25 -14.33 -13.09 0.98
N GLN A 26 -13.29 -13.14 1.80
CA GLN A 26 -13.35 -13.68 3.16
C GLN A 26 -12.38 -12.95 4.08
N LEU A 27 -12.58 -13.09 5.38
CA LEU A 27 -11.57 -12.69 6.36
C LEU A 27 -10.67 -13.89 6.65
N GLY A 28 -9.37 -13.64 6.80
CA GLY A 28 -8.40 -14.63 7.31
C GLY A 28 -8.32 -14.62 8.83
N ASP A 29 -8.52 -13.44 9.43
CA ASP A 29 -8.59 -13.12 10.85
C ASP A 29 -9.39 -11.80 10.99
N PRO A 30 -9.66 -11.26 12.19
CA PRO A 30 -10.43 -10.02 12.37
C PRO A 30 -9.86 -8.76 11.69
N TRP A 31 -8.61 -8.78 11.25
CA TRP A 31 -7.90 -7.63 10.66
C TRP A 31 -7.40 -7.89 9.23
N THR A 32 -7.64 -9.08 8.67
CA THR A 32 -7.08 -9.49 7.39
C THR A 32 -8.18 -9.83 6.39
N LEU A 33 -8.29 -9.02 5.33
CA LEU A 33 -9.12 -9.31 4.16
C LEU A 33 -8.37 -10.18 3.17
N LEU A 34 -9.03 -11.23 2.69
CA LEU A 34 -8.55 -12.14 1.65
C LEU A 34 -9.46 -12.06 0.43
N LEU A 35 -8.89 -11.72 -0.72
CA LEU A 35 -9.57 -11.73 -2.01
C LEU A 35 -9.00 -12.86 -2.85
N LYS A 36 -9.82 -13.85 -3.20
CA LYS A 36 -9.44 -14.84 -4.22
C LYS A 36 -9.59 -14.18 -5.58
N LEU A 37 -8.49 -14.10 -6.30
CA LEU A 37 -8.38 -13.46 -7.61
C LEU A 37 -8.15 -14.52 -8.68
N TYR A 38 -8.85 -14.38 -9.79
CA TYR A 38 -8.70 -15.22 -10.97
C TYR A 38 -8.28 -14.39 -12.19
N ARG A 39 -7.14 -14.75 -12.78
CA ARG A 39 -6.61 -14.15 -14.01
C ARG A 39 -6.10 -15.26 -14.94
N PRO A 40 -6.84 -15.62 -16.00
CA PRO A 40 -6.52 -16.77 -16.85
C PRO A 40 -5.20 -16.64 -17.61
N SER A 41 -4.79 -15.40 -17.93
CA SER A 41 -3.52 -15.09 -18.62
C SER A 41 -2.27 -15.25 -17.76
N ARG A 42 -2.41 -15.53 -16.47
CA ARG A 42 -1.31 -15.70 -15.51
C ARG A 42 -1.21 -17.15 -15.03
N ARG A 43 0.00 -17.56 -14.65
CA ARG A 43 0.26 -18.80 -13.91
C ARG A 43 0.92 -18.43 -12.56
N PRO A 44 0.39 -18.93 -11.42
CA PRO A 44 -0.91 -19.60 -11.29
C PRO A 44 -2.07 -18.65 -11.67
N ALA A 45 -3.14 -19.20 -12.24
CA ALA A 45 -4.30 -18.40 -12.66
C ALA A 45 -5.17 -17.95 -11.47
N ASN A 46 -4.99 -18.60 -10.31
CA ASN A 46 -5.68 -18.28 -9.08
C ASN A 46 -4.63 -17.85 -8.04
N LEU A 47 -4.84 -16.69 -7.45
CA LEU A 47 -4.04 -16.17 -6.36
C LEU A 47 -4.96 -15.59 -5.29
N TRP A 48 -4.43 -15.40 -4.10
CA TRP A 48 -5.11 -14.67 -3.05
C TRP A 48 -4.36 -13.38 -2.79
N LEU A 49 -5.05 -12.25 -2.87
CA LEU A 49 -4.55 -11.00 -2.32
C LEU A 49 -4.88 -10.98 -0.83
N LEU A 50 -3.85 -10.81 -0.02
CA LEU A 50 -3.96 -10.62 1.41
C LEU A 50 -3.76 -9.14 1.74
N LEU A 51 -4.72 -8.55 2.45
CA LEU A 51 -4.67 -7.18 2.96
C LEU A 51 -4.86 -7.24 4.48
N SER A 52 -3.75 -7.16 5.22
CA SER A 52 -3.77 -7.23 6.68
C SER A 52 -3.50 -5.86 7.28
N VAL A 53 -4.42 -5.43 8.12
CA VAL A 53 -4.30 -4.22 8.94
C VAL A 53 -4.15 -4.60 10.42
N GLU A 54 -3.47 -5.71 10.69
CA GLU A 54 -3.08 -6.08 12.06
C GLU A 54 -2.06 -5.07 12.61
N PRO A 55 -2.24 -4.44 13.79
CA PRO A 55 -1.36 -3.37 14.27
C PRO A 55 0.13 -3.75 14.32
N ARG A 56 0.44 -5.02 14.60
CA ARG A 56 1.83 -5.49 14.71
C ARG A 56 2.46 -5.75 13.35
N TRP A 57 1.67 -6.14 12.35
CA TRP A 57 2.16 -6.64 11.07
C TRP A 57 1.29 -6.20 9.89
N PRO A 58 1.09 -4.88 9.68
CA PRO A 58 0.33 -4.39 8.53
C PRO A 58 1.08 -4.73 7.25
N ARG A 59 0.41 -5.42 6.32
CA ARG A 59 1.05 -5.93 5.10
C ARG A 59 0.03 -6.19 4.00
N VAL A 60 0.52 -6.13 2.77
CA VAL A 60 -0.16 -6.61 1.57
C VAL A 60 0.80 -7.57 0.86
N HIS A 61 0.28 -8.65 0.26
CA HIS A 61 1.05 -9.56 -0.61
C HIS A 61 0.11 -10.60 -1.22
N LEU A 62 0.64 -11.32 -2.23
CA LEU A 62 -0.05 -12.45 -2.85
C LEU A 62 0.33 -13.76 -2.14
N VAL A 63 -0.64 -14.66 -2.02
CA VAL A 63 -0.42 -16.04 -1.53
C VAL A 63 -1.15 -17.03 -2.43
N GLU A 64 -0.59 -18.23 -2.59
CA GLU A 64 -1.22 -19.29 -3.40
C GLU A 64 -2.36 -20.00 -2.66
N ARG A 65 -2.30 -20.02 -1.33
CA ARG A 65 -3.30 -20.67 -0.47
C ARG A 65 -3.77 -19.69 0.61
N PRO A 66 -5.07 -19.67 0.93
CA PRO A 66 -5.56 -18.77 1.96
C PRO A 66 -5.06 -19.23 3.34
N LEU A 67 -4.67 -18.28 4.17
CA LEU A 67 -4.59 -18.46 5.61
C LEU A 67 -6.04 -18.59 6.11
N ARG A 68 -6.40 -19.72 6.73
CA ARG A 68 -7.78 -20.00 7.15
C ARG A 68 -7.90 -19.91 8.67
N GLU A 69 -8.78 -19.03 9.12
CA GLU A 69 -9.51 -19.17 10.38
C GLU A 69 -11.01 -18.99 10.11
N ALA A 70 -11.86 -19.62 10.93
CA ALA A 70 -13.29 -19.38 10.89
C ALA A 70 -13.55 -18.04 11.60
N VAL A 71 -13.90 -17.00 10.82
CA VAL A 71 -14.26 -15.68 11.37
C VAL A 71 -15.76 -15.47 11.17
N GLU A 72 -16.44 -15.08 12.24
CA GLU A 72 -17.85 -14.68 12.19
C GLU A 72 -18.09 -13.56 11.16
N PRO A 73 -19.22 -13.55 10.44
CA PRO A 73 -19.51 -12.51 9.49
C PRO A 73 -19.57 -11.11 10.13
N THR A 74 -18.73 -10.19 9.66
CA THR A 74 -18.75 -8.78 10.09
C THR A 74 -19.52 -7.90 9.09
N PRO A 75 -20.05 -6.73 9.50
CA PRO A 75 -20.65 -5.76 8.56
C PRO A 75 -19.73 -5.41 7.39
N PHE A 76 -18.43 -5.23 7.66
CA PHE A 76 -17.40 -5.03 6.65
C PHE A 76 -17.34 -6.19 5.65
N LEU A 77 -17.28 -7.43 6.13
CA LEU A 77 -17.20 -8.61 5.26
C LEU A 77 -18.45 -8.74 4.37
N LEU A 78 -19.63 -8.47 4.92
CA LEU A 78 -20.89 -8.54 4.18
C LEU A 78 -20.94 -7.49 3.06
N LEU A 79 -20.57 -6.24 3.34
CA LEU A 79 -20.47 -5.19 2.31
C LEU A 79 -19.38 -5.48 1.28
N ALA A 80 -18.20 -5.90 1.73
CA ALA A 80 -17.10 -6.27 0.84
C ALA A 80 -17.51 -7.41 -0.11
N ARG A 81 -18.23 -8.44 0.37
CA ARG A 81 -18.78 -9.50 -0.50
C ARG A 81 -19.76 -8.93 -1.52
N ARG A 82 -20.70 -8.08 -1.09
CA ARG A 82 -21.70 -7.48 -1.99
C ARG A 82 -21.06 -6.66 -3.11
N HIS A 83 -19.98 -5.93 -2.82
CA HIS A 83 -19.40 -4.98 -3.77
C HIS A 83 -18.19 -5.52 -4.54
N LEU A 84 -17.38 -6.39 -3.95
CA LEU A 84 -16.14 -6.88 -4.55
C LEU A 84 -16.30 -8.22 -5.27
N CYS A 85 -17.19 -9.13 -4.84
CA CYS A 85 -17.38 -10.40 -5.55
C CYS A 85 -17.84 -10.16 -7.00
N GLY A 86 -17.15 -10.78 -7.96
CA GLY A 86 -17.37 -10.59 -9.39
C GLY A 86 -16.75 -9.33 -9.98
N ALA A 87 -16.24 -8.40 -9.15
CA ALA A 87 -15.56 -7.21 -9.62
C ALA A 87 -14.19 -7.55 -10.23
N ARG A 88 -13.72 -6.70 -11.15
CA ARG A 88 -12.38 -6.75 -11.72
C ARG A 88 -11.50 -5.69 -11.09
N VAL A 89 -10.23 -6.01 -10.85
CA VAL A 89 -9.23 -5.03 -10.40
C VAL A 89 -8.82 -4.19 -11.60
N CYS A 90 -9.20 -2.91 -11.60
CA CYS A 90 -8.94 -2.00 -12.71
C CYS A 90 -7.71 -1.13 -12.50
N GLU A 91 -7.37 -0.83 -11.24
CA GLU A 91 -6.26 0.02 -10.90
C GLU A 91 -5.69 -0.34 -9.53
N ILE A 92 -4.38 -0.18 -9.39
CA ILE A 92 -3.65 -0.33 -8.13
C ILE A 92 -2.66 0.83 -8.06
N LEU A 93 -2.76 1.68 -7.05
CA LEU A 93 -1.91 2.84 -6.89
C LEU A 93 -1.38 2.93 -5.47
N GLN A 94 -0.13 3.39 -5.34
CA GLN A 94 0.38 3.91 -4.09
C GLN A 94 0.02 5.39 -3.96
N VAL A 95 -0.41 5.84 -2.79
CA VAL A 95 -0.60 7.27 -2.52
C VAL A 95 0.76 7.88 -2.18
N ARG A 96 1.32 8.68 -3.11
CA ARG A 96 2.68 9.24 -3.02
C ARG A 96 3.70 8.12 -2.79
N ARG A 97 4.69 8.34 -1.92
CA ARG A 97 5.60 7.33 -1.37
C ARG A 97 5.24 6.95 0.07
N ASP A 98 3.97 7.08 0.46
CA ASP A 98 3.51 6.64 1.78
C ASP A 98 3.09 5.16 1.73
N ARG A 99 2.89 4.57 2.90
CA ARG A 99 2.45 3.17 3.05
C ARG A 99 0.94 3.05 2.91
N ILE A 100 0.39 3.64 1.86
CA ILE A 100 -1.04 3.63 1.54
C ILE A 100 -1.20 3.10 0.13
N ILE A 101 -1.99 2.04 -0.01
CA ILE A 101 -2.32 1.43 -1.30
C ILE A 101 -3.82 1.55 -1.57
N ARG A 102 -4.17 1.94 -2.79
CA ARG A 102 -5.54 2.07 -3.28
C ARG A 102 -5.75 1.09 -4.43
N PHE A 103 -6.84 0.34 -4.36
CA PHE A 103 -7.35 -0.48 -5.45
C PHE A 103 -8.65 0.14 -5.95
N LEU A 104 -8.78 0.27 -7.27
CA LEU A 104 -10.06 0.55 -7.91
C LEU A 104 -10.59 -0.75 -8.52
N LEU A 105 -11.80 -1.13 -8.14
CA LEU A 105 -12.48 -2.30 -8.67
C LEU A 105 -13.78 -1.88 -9.36
N ARG A 106 -14.11 -2.56 -10.46
CA ARG A 106 -15.36 -2.35 -11.20
C ARG A 106 -16.17 -3.64 -11.26
N ARG A 107 -17.44 -3.56 -10.94
CA ARG A 107 -18.40 -4.67 -11.07
C ARG A 107 -19.44 -4.35 -12.12
N SER A 108 -19.74 -5.31 -13.01
CA SER A 108 -20.82 -5.16 -13.98
C SER A 108 -22.17 -5.23 -13.27
N THR A 109 -23.08 -4.33 -13.63
CA THR A 109 -24.46 -4.30 -13.10
C THR A 109 -25.37 -5.36 -13.70
N SER A 110 -25.01 -5.99 -14.83
CA SER A 110 -25.82 -7.02 -15.48
C SER A 110 -25.92 -8.34 -14.73
N VAL A 111 -25.16 -8.53 -13.63
CA VAL A 111 -25.28 -9.73 -12.79
C VAL A 111 -26.32 -9.50 -11.71
N SER A 112 -27.59 -9.41 -12.12
CA SER A 112 -28.72 -9.78 -11.27
C SER A 112 -28.64 -11.28 -10.97
N GLU A 113 -29.03 -11.65 -9.76
CA GLU A 113 -29.21 -13.04 -9.38
C GLU A 113 -30.12 -13.73 -10.41
N VAL A 114 -29.74 -14.95 -10.83
CA VAL A 114 -30.34 -15.78 -11.89
C VAL A 114 -29.73 -15.57 -13.29
N GLY A 115 -28.76 -16.43 -13.60
CA GLY A 115 -28.81 -17.30 -14.78
C GLY A 115 -28.56 -16.74 -16.17
N ASP A 116 -28.67 -15.44 -16.43
CA ASP A 116 -28.68 -14.94 -17.81
C ASP A 116 -27.47 -14.07 -18.17
N GLU A 117 -27.21 -14.06 -19.47
CA GLU A 117 -26.01 -13.61 -20.17
C GLU A 117 -25.56 -12.20 -19.75
N VAL A 118 -24.24 -12.04 -19.61
CA VAL A 118 -23.61 -10.76 -19.30
C VAL A 118 -23.78 -9.83 -20.50
N GLU A 119 -24.70 -8.86 -20.42
CA GLU A 119 -24.70 -7.72 -21.34
C GLU A 119 -23.37 -6.99 -21.20
N GLU A 120 -22.60 -6.91 -22.29
CA GLU A 120 -21.25 -6.29 -22.33
C GLU A 120 -21.27 -4.77 -22.04
N ASP A 121 -22.46 -4.13 -22.11
CA ASP A 121 -22.64 -2.67 -22.00
C ASP A 121 -23.32 -2.19 -20.69
N ALA A 122 -23.47 -3.06 -19.68
CA ALA A 122 -24.08 -2.65 -18.42
C ALA A 122 -23.20 -1.67 -17.62
N PRO A 123 -23.76 -0.59 -17.01
CA PRO A 123 -22.97 0.42 -16.31
C PRO A 123 -22.17 -0.20 -15.15
N TRP A 124 -20.85 0.00 -15.13
CA TRP A 124 -20.01 -0.51 -14.06
C TRP A 124 -20.21 0.28 -12.76
N HIS A 125 -20.31 -0.42 -11.61
CA HIS A 125 -20.17 0.22 -10.30
C HIS A 125 -18.71 0.20 -9.85
N GLU A 126 -18.15 1.39 -9.64
CA GLU A 126 -16.82 1.58 -9.07
C GLU A 126 -16.81 1.44 -7.55
N VAL A 127 -15.84 0.70 -7.06
CA VAL A 127 -15.61 0.45 -5.64
C VAL A 127 -14.13 0.68 -5.34
N GLY A 128 -13.85 1.56 -4.39
CA GLY A 128 -12.49 1.80 -3.92
C GLY A 128 -12.17 0.91 -2.72
N LEU A 129 -10.95 0.40 -2.66
CA LEU A 129 -10.40 -0.25 -1.46
C LEU A 129 -9.09 0.41 -1.10
N VAL A 130 -8.97 0.99 0.10
CA VAL A 130 -7.78 1.73 0.53
C VAL A 130 -7.22 1.12 1.80
N ALA A 131 -5.97 0.67 1.77
CA ALA A 131 -5.27 0.15 2.93
C ALA A 131 -4.19 1.13 3.40
N GLU A 132 -4.32 1.61 4.63
CA GLU A 132 -3.30 2.35 5.38
C GLU A 132 -2.45 1.35 6.17
N LEU A 133 -1.21 1.09 5.73
CA LEU A 133 -0.33 0.03 6.22
C LEU A 133 0.76 0.57 7.17
N PHE A 134 0.41 1.58 7.98
CA PHE A 134 1.36 2.27 8.84
C PHE A 134 0.79 2.61 10.22
N GLY A 135 1.71 2.98 11.11
CA GLY A 135 1.38 3.51 12.43
C GLY A 135 0.81 2.47 13.38
N ARG A 136 0.21 2.95 14.48
CA ARG A 136 -0.47 2.11 15.48
C ARG A 136 -1.95 1.84 15.15
N ALA A 137 -2.44 2.45 14.08
CA ALA A 137 -3.82 2.36 13.63
C ALA A 137 -3.88 2.15 12.10
N PRO A 138 -3.35 1.03 11.59
CA PRO A 138 -3.58 0.65 10.20
C PRO A 138 -5.07 0.41 9.96
N ASN A 139 -5.55 0.74 8.76
CA ASN A 139 -6.96 0.71 8.43
C ASN A 139 -7.20 0.22 7.01
N LEU A 140 -8.33 -0.41 6.78
CA LEU A 140 -8.79 -0.79 5.45
C LEU A 140 -10.19 -0.19 5.23
N PHE A 141 -10.28 0.71 4.27
CA PHE A 141 -11.52 1.40 3.93
C PHE A 141 -12.12 0.83 2.65
N LEU A 142 -13.40 0.51 2.69
CA LEU A 142 -14.22 0.27 1.50
C LEU A 142 -14.90 1.58 1.13
N LEU A 143 -14.68 2.06 -0.09
CA LEU A 143 -15.16 3.35 -0.58
C LEU A 143 -16.14 3.18 -1.74
N ASP A 144 -17.03 4.13 -1.91
CA ASP A 144 -17.82 4.25 -3.14
C ASP A 144 -17.13 5.09 -4.22
N ALA A 145 -17.80 5.18 -5.38
CA ALA A 145 -17.34 5.95 -6.52
C ALA A 145 -17.11 7.45 -6.23
N SER A 146 -17.76 8.00 -5.20
CA SER A 146 -17.54 9.40 -4.76
C SER A 146 -16.39 9.55 -3.76
N GLY A 147 -15.70 8.46 -3.44
CA GLY A 147 -14.62 8.44 -2.43
C GLY A 147 -15.12 8.43 -0.99
N ARG A 148 -16.41 8.19 -0.74
CA ARG A 148 -16.97 8.14 0.61
C ARG A 148 -16.84 6.74 1.21
N VAL A 149 -16.56 6.68 2.51
CA VAL A 149 -16.44 5.44 3.27
C VAL A 149 -17.79 4.75 3.33
N ARG A 150 -17.86 3.50 2.87
CA ARG A 150 -19.00 2.60 3.04
C ARG A 150 -18.87 1.81 4.32
N GLU A 151 -17.69 1.26 4.57
CA GLU A 151 -17.35 0.54 5.79
C GLU A 151 -15.83 0.48 5.97
N ARG A 152 -15.40 0.14 7.17
CA ARG A 152 -14.00 0.09 7.58
C ARG A 152 -13.69 -1.19 8.35
N LEU A 153 -12.55 -1.80 8.05
CA LEU A 153 -11.94 -2.82 8.88
C LEU A 153 -10.81 -2.16 9.65
N LEU A 154 -10.88 -2.23 10.97
CA LEU A 154 -10.04 -1.43 11.86
C LEU A 154 -9.24 -2.32 12.79
N ALA A 155 -7.97 -1.96 12.94
CA ALA A 155 -7.07 -2.57 13.89
C ALA A 155 -7.37 -2.15 15.34
N ARG A 156 -7.70 -0.86 15.50
CA ARG A 156 -8.03 -0.16 16.75
C ARG A 156 -9.05 0.93 16.41
N GLY A 157 -9.76 1.48 17.42
CA GLY A 157 -10.86 2.45 17.28
C GLY A 157 -10.50 3.80 16.63
N ASP A 158 -9.94 3.78 15.43
CA ASP A 158 -9.63 4.92 14.60
C ASP A 158 -10.90 5.41 13.92
N GLU A 159 -11.58 6.36 14.54
CA GLU A 159 -12.86 6.93 14.12
C GLU A 159 -12.73 8.14 13.19
N ARG A 160 -11.54 8.39 12.62
CA ARG A 160 -11.31 9.54 11.72
C ARG A 160 -12.30 9.60 10.57
N PHE A 161 -12.74 8.45 10.05
CA PHE A 161 -13.64 8.36 8.91
C PHE A 161 -14.78 7.34 9.15
N PRO A 162 -15.91 7.76 9.74
CA PRO A 162 -17.09 6.91 9.85
C PRO A 162 -17.75 6.67 8.48
N PRO A 163 -18.63 5.65 8.34
CA PRO A 163 -19.45 5.48 7.15
C PRO A 163 -20.17 6.77 6.72
N GLY A 164 -20.09 7.10 5.44
CA GLY A 164 -20.59 8.32 4.82
C GLY A 164 -19.58 9.46 4.71
N ALA A 165 -18.49 9.45 5.50
CA ALA A 165 -17.45 10.47 5.44
C ALA A 165 -16.65 10.38 4.14
N LEU A 166 -16.19 11.52 3.63
CA LEU A 166 -15.24 11.55 2.52
C LEU A 166 -13.87 11.08 3.03
N TYR A 167 -13.29 10.06 2.40
CA TYR A 167 -11.94 9.62 2.74
C TYR A 167 -10.93 10.65 2.22
N LEU A 168 -10.06 11.11 3.10
CA LEU A 168 -8.91 11.93 2.76
C LEU A 168 -7.65 11.26 3.29
N PRO A 169 -6.64 10.99 2.44
CA PRO A 169 -5.39 10.43 2.93
C PRO A 169 -4.74 11.41 3.93
N PRO A 170 -4.02 10.91 4.95
CA PRO A 170 -3.32 11.76 5.89
C PRO A 170 -2.45 12.79 5.16
N VAL A 171 -2.57 14.06 5.54
CA VAL A 171 -1.65 15.09 5.09
C VAL A 171 -0.33 14.83 5.80
N ALA A 172 0.64 14.26 5.09
CA ALA A 172 1.99 14.11 5.64
C ALA A 172 2.55 15.52 5.92
N PRO A 173 3.28 15.73 7.03
CA PRO A 173 4.13 16.92 7.16
C PRO A 173 5.06 16.99 5.94
N GLU A 174 5.50 18.19 5.54
CA GLU A 174 6.31 18.49 4.33
C GLU A 174 7.63 17.68 4.28
N LYS A 175 7.53 16.38 4.03
CA LYS A 175 8.64 15.53 3.69
C LYS A 175 9.02 15.83 2.25
N ARG A 176 10.32 15.81 1.98
CA ARG A 176 10.87 16.07 0.66
C ARG A 176 10.86 14.79 -0.17
N ASP A 177 10.58 14.94 -1.47
CA ASP A 177 10.70 13.83 -2.42
C ASP A 177 12.19 13.48 -2.58
N PRO A 178 12.60 12.23 -2.30
CA PRO A 178 13.98 11.80 -2.47
C PRO A 178 14.52 11.90 -3.90
N LEU A 179 13.65 11.98 -4.91
CA LEU A 179 14.05 12.11 -6.31
C LEU A 179 14.42 13.54 -6.71
N THR A 180 13.86 14.54 -6.03
CA THR A 180 14.04 15.96 -6.36
C THR A 180 14.82 16.71 -5.29
N LEU A 181 15.19 16.05 -4.18
CA LEU A 181 15.92 16.64 -3.07
C LEU A 181 17.33 17.07 -3.51
N SER A 182 17.57 18.38 -3.52
CA SER A 182 18.88 18.94 -3.85
C SER A 182 19.92 18.65 -2.76
N ARG A 183 21.20 18.77 -3.13
CA ARG A 183 22.32 18.61 -2.19
C ARG A 183 22.20 19.57 -1.02
N GLU A 184 21.95 20.84 -1.31
CA GLU A 184 21.89 21.91 -0.31
C GLU A 184 20.71 21.70 0.65
N GLU A 185 19.57 21.24 0.13
CA GLU A 185 18.43 20.89 0.98
C GLU A 185 18.69 19.65 1.83
N PHE A 186 19.35 18.63 1.27
CA PHE A 186 19.74 17.43 2.02
C PHE A 186 20.68 17.77 3.18
N GLN A 187 21.68 18.61 2.93
CA GLN A 187 22.65 19.01 3.96
C GLN A 187 21.99 19.76 5.12
N ARG A 188 20.90 20.51 4.85
CA ARG A 188 20.09 21.17 5.89
C ARG A 188 19.24 20.22 6.73
N LEU A 189 19.10 18.95 6.33
CA LEU A 189 18.34 17.97 7.11
C LEU A 189 19.04 17.57 8.40
N LEU A 190 20.37 17.59 8.41
CA LEU A 190 21.17 17.13 9.55
C LEU A 190 21.21 18.22 10.62
N ALA A 191 20.42 18.05 11.68
CA ALA A 191 20.49 18.91 12.85
C ALA A 191 21.74 18.57 13.70
N PRO A 192 22.37 19.55 14.37
CA PRO A 192 23.48 19.28 15.28
C PRO A 192 23.11 18.23 16.33
N GLY A 193 23.89 17.15 16.42
CA GLY A 193 23.69 16.07 17.40
C GLY A 193 22.63 15.03 17.05
N ALA A 194 21.92 15.16 15.92
CA ALA A 194 21.04 14.12 15.40
C ALA A 194 21.79 13.13 14.50
N SER A 195 21.37 11.87 14.46
CA SER A 195 21.89 10.93 13.48
C SER A 195 21.38 11.27 12.07
N LEU A 196 22.13 10.86 11.04
CA LEU A 196 21.69 11.06 9.66
C LEU A 196 20.45 10.21 9.38
N SER A 197 20.41 8.97 9.91
CA SER A 197 19.27 8.08 9.73
C SER A 197 17.96 8.64 10.28
N GLU A 198 17.97 9.21 11.49
CA GLU A 198 16.79 9.84 12.11
C GLU A 198 16.32 11.04 11.30
N SER A 199 17.27 11.86 10.84
CA SER A 199 17.00 13.05 10.02
C SER A 199 16.32 12.68 8.71
N ILE A 200 16.81 11.63 8.02
CA ILE A 200 16.22 11.12 6.78
C ILE A 200 14.80 10.58 7.02
N VAL A 201 14.59 9.75 8.04
CA VAL A 201 13.26 9.17 8.35
C VAL A 201 12.22 10.26 8.63
N LYS A 202 12.65 11.34 9.29
CA LYS A 202 11.77 12.46 9.63
C LYS A 202 11.45 13.34 8.42
N ALA A 203 12.42 13.59 7.55
CA ALA A 203 12.31 14.64 6.54
C ALA A 203 12.15 14.15 5.09
N VAL A 204 12.43 12.88 4.79
CA VAL A 204 12.41 12.34 3.42
C VAL A 204 11.28 11.33 3.25
N GLU A 205 10.56 11.43 2.14
CA GLU A 205 9.45 10.53 1.83
C GLU A 205 9.91 9.10 1.54
N GLY A 206 9.09 8.12 1.93
CA GLY A 206 9.29 6.72 1.60
C GLY A 206 10.43 6.00 2.35
N PHE A 207 11.32 6.72 3.03
CA PHE A 207 12.43 6.12 3.80
C PHE A 207 11.95 5.52 5.12
N GLY A 208 12.27 4.25 5.33
CA GLY A 208 12.23 3.58 6.64
C GLY A 208 13.60 3.60 7.33
N LEU A 209 13.62 3.17 8.60
CA LEU A 209 14.86 3.10 9.40
C LEU A 209 15.97 2.29 8.72
N LEU A 210 15.62 1.17 8.07
CA LEU A 210 16.59 0.29 7.43
C LEU A 210 17.38 1.02 6.32
N TYR A 211 16.68 1.63 5.37
CA TYR A 211 17.34 2.36 4.27
C TYR A 211 18.02 3.64 4.74
N ALA A 212 17.49 4.31 5.76
CA ALA A 212 18.14 5.47 6.36
C ALA A 212 19.45 5.09 7.08
N ALA A 213 19.47 3.96 7.80
CA ALA A 213 20.67 3.42 8.41
C ALA A 213 21.69 2.95 7.36
N GLU A 214 21.23 2.40 6.22
CA GLU A 214 22.10 2.06 5.10
C GLU A 214 22.78 3.30 4.49
N VAL A 215 22.07 4.43 4.39
CA VAL A 215 22.68 5.71 3.95
C VAL A 215 23.78 6.13 4.92
N GLU A 216 23.50 6.10 6.22
CA GLU A 216 24.46 6.46 7.26
C GLU A 216 25.68 5.52 7.26
N ALA A 217 25.47 4.21 7.11
CA ALA A 217 26.55 3.23 7.00
C ALA A 217 27.43 3.48 5.74
N ARG A 218 26.82 3.75 4.58
CA ARG A 218 27.57 4.10 3.36
C ARG A 218 28.33 5.41 3.50
N TRP A 219 27.76 6.39 4.20
CA TRP A 219 28.43 7.65 4.49
C TRP A 219 29.69 7.44 5.36
N HIS A 220 29.58 6.66 6.43
CA HIS A 220 30.73 6.32 7.27
C HIS A 220 31.80 5.55 6.50
N ASN A 221 31.42 4.56 5.67
CA ASN A 221 32.37 3.80 4.86
C ASN A 221 33.10 4.65 3.80
N ARG A 222 32.47 5.71 3.29
CA ARG A 222 33.09 6.64 2.32
C ARG A 222 34.03 7.63 3.00
N SER A 223 33.75 7.98 4.24
CA SER A 223 34.55 8.92 5.04
C SER A 223 35.76 8.17 5.61
N ARG A 224 36.85 8.11 4.83
CA ARG A 224 38.10 7.41 5.21
C ARG A 224 38.93 8.12 6.30
N SER A 225 38.53 9.32 6.71
CA SER A 225 39.16 10.17 7.74
C SER A 225 38.15 10.52 8.84
N ASP A 226 38.62 10.90 10.03
CA ASP A 226 37.78 11.31 11.18
C ASP A 226 36.83 12.50 10.90
N GLU A 227 36.99 13.18 9.76
CA GLU A 227 36.08 14.22 9.29
C GLU A 227 34.98 13.66 8.39
N LEU A 228 33.75 13.68 8.90
CA LEU A 228 32.54 13.33 8.16
C LEU A 228 32.15 14.45 7.20
N SER A 229 32.29 14.21 5.88
CA SER A 229 31.88 15.17 4.85
C SER A 229 30.39 15.04 4.51
N LEU A 230 29.64 16.14 4.55
CA LEU A 230 28.23 16.18 4.16
C LEU A 230 28.03 15.96 2.65
N ASP A 231 29.06 16.19 1.82
CA ASP A 231 29.00 15.86 0.40
C ASP A 231 29.00 14.35 0.19
N LEU A 232 29.83 13.62 0.94
CA LEU A 232 29.83 12.16 0.92
C LEU A 232 28.53 11.58 1.48
N ALA A 233 27.89 12.26 2.43
CA ALA A 233 26.57 11.88 2.94
C ALA A 233 25.51 11.97 1.83
N TYR A 234 25.51 13.05 1.05
CA TYR A 234 24.59 13.21 -0.07
C TYR A 234 24.84 12.19 -1.18
N GLU A 235 26.10 11.90 -1.51
CA GLU A 235 26.42 10.84 -2.48
C GLU A 235 26.01 9.44 -2.01
N ALA A 236 26.16 9.15 -0.71
CA ALA A 236 25.67 7.92 -0.10
C ALA A 236 24.14 7.84 -0.23
N PHE A 237 23.44 8.93 0.09
CA PHE A 237 21.99 9.05 -0.08
C PHE A 237 21.56 8.77 -1.53
N GLN A 238 22.16 9.47 -2.50
CA GLN A 238 21.86 9.27 -3.93
C GLN A 238 22.14 7.83 -4.39
N SER A 239 23.22 7.23 -3.87
CA SER A 239 23.54 5.83 -4.17
C SER A 239 22.46 4.87 -3.67
N VAL A 240 21.93 5.07 -2.47
CA VAL A 240 20.82 4.26 -1.94
C VAL A 240 19.54 4.50 -2.73
N VAL A 241 19.19 5.76 -3.00
CA VAL A 241 18.02 6.10 -3.84
C VAL A 241 18.12 5.42 -5.20
N LYS A 242 19.29 5.46 -5.85
CA LYS A 242 19.52 4.77 -7.12
C LYS A 242 19.26 3.28 -7.02
N ASP A 243 19.76 2.62 -5.98
CA ASP A 243 19.57 1.18 -5.78
C ASP A 243 18.10 0.85 -5.51
N LEU A 244 17.41 1.69 -4.73
CA LEU A 244 15.97 1.57 -4.46
C LEU A 244 15.09 1.74 -5.70
N LEU A 245 15.57 2.40 -6.75
CA LEU A 245 14.85 2.55 -8.01
C LEU A 245 15.20 1.47 -9.03
N ARG A 246 16.21 0.63 -8.77
CA ARG A 246 16.53 -0.47 -9.69
C ARG A 246 15.42 -1.50 -9.63
N ARG A 247 15.00 -1.96 -10.81
CA ARG A 247 14.16 -3.14 -10.91
C ARG A 247 14.99 -4.38 -10.60
N PRO A 248 14.47 -5.35 -9.83
CA PRO A 248 15.05 -6.68 -9.80
C PRO A 248 15.06 -7.24 -11.23
N ALA A 249 16.21 -7.80 -11.63
CA ALA A 249 16.40 -8.42 -12.94
C ALA A 249 15.68 -9.77 -13.04
#